data_AF-A0A9D2MGJ6-F1
#
_entry.id   AF-A0A9D2MGJ6-F1
#
_cell.length_a   1.000
_cell.length_b   1.000
_cell.length_c   1.000
_cell.angle_alpha   90.00
_cell.angle_beta   90.00
_cell.angle_gamma   90.00
#
_symmetry.space_group_name_H-M   'P 1'
#
loop_
_entity.id
_entity.type
_entity.pdbx_description
1 polymer ?
#
loop_
_entity_poly.entity_id
_entity_poly.type
_entity_poly.pdbx_seq_one_letter_code
_entity_poly.pdbx_strand_id
1 'polypeptide(L)'
;MLKMIIRMNDDKIRAERRYDLDGIHRAIAHVFDAAGLPRMEDPSGAMVYRDCGRERDFGLFGRVVNTLKRQPWFMDNVAVWRLCDSDDSDSPDDFNEEDLLRHYCRQAMRS
;
A
#
# COMPACT_ATOMS: atom_id res chain seq x y z
N MET A 1 -12.84 -7.58 -5.93
CA MET A 1 -11.63 -8.05 -5.22
C MET A 1 -10.69 -6.87 -5.04
N LEU A 2 -10.34 -6.58 -3.79
CA LEU A 2 -9.45 -5.49 -3.43
C LEU A 2 -8.00 -5.98 -3.31
N LYS A 3 -7.08 -5.21 -3.89
CA LYS A 3 -5.63 -5.39 -3.70
C LYS A 3 -4.95 -4.05 -3.44
N MET A 4 -3.95 -4.05 -2.57
CA MET A 4 -3.08 -2.89 -2.35
C MET A 4 -1.67 -3.21 -2.82
N ILE A 5 -1.10 -2.31 -3.61
CA ILE A 5 0.25 -2.42 -4.17
C ILE A 5 1.10 -1.34 -3.52
N ILE A 6 2.21 -1.76 -2.90
CA ILE A 6 3.18 -0.88 -2.26
C ILE A 6 4.58 -1.17 -2.84
N ARG A 7 5.27 -0.10 -3.25
CA ARG A 7 6.72 -0.14 -3.52
C ARG A 7 7.41 0.99 -2.79
N MET A 8 8.52 0.65 -2.14
CA MET A 8 9.41 1.63 -1.52
C MET A 8 10.45 2.11 -2.53
N ASN A 9 10.98 3.30 -2.31
CA ASN A 9 12.13 3.82 -3.04
C ASN A 9 13.41 3.27 -2.40
N ASP A 10 13.76 2.04 -2.77
CA ASP A 10 14.94 1.34 -2.28
C ASP A 10 16.22 2.17 -2.41
N ASP A 11 16.42 2.83 -3.55
CA ASP A 11 17.61 3.63 -3.82
C ASP A 11 17.72 4.82 -2.86
N LYS A 12 16.61 5.54 -2.66
CA LYS A 12 16.55 6.63 -1.67
C LYS A 12 16.83 6.14 -0.26
N ILE A 13 16.19 5.04 0.15
CA ILE A 13 16.37 4.47 1.50
C ILE A 13 17.83 4.06 1.73
N ARG A 14 18.44 3.37 0.76
CA ARG A 14 19.84 2.94 0.83
C ARG A 14 20.82 4.11 0.78
N ALA A 15 20.51 5.17 0.03
CA ALA A 15 21.34 6.37 -0.07
C ALA A 15 21.30 7.21 1.20
N GLU A 16 20.11 7.46 1.75
CA GLU A 16 19.94 8.29 2.95
C GLU A 16 20.35 7.56 4.23
N ARG A 17 20.26 6.22 4.26
CA ARG A 17 20.57 5.36 5.42
C ARG A 17 19.86 5.75 6.73
N ARG A 18 18.74 6.48 6.62
CA ARG A 18 17.91 6.89 7.76
C ARG A 18 17.03 5.76 8.27
N TYR A 19 16.68 4.83 7.39
CA TYR A 19 15.86 3.67 7.69
C TYR A 19 16.47 2.42 7.06
N ASP A 20 16.23 1.28 7.70
CA ASP A 20 16.58 -0.03 7.18
C ASP A 20 15.46 -0.56 6.27
N LEU A 21 15.81 -1.02 5.07
CA LEU A 21 14.84 -1.50 4.09
C LEU A 21 14.09 -2.74 4.61
N ASP A 22 14.81 -3.67 5.24
CA ASP A 22 14.20 -4.87 5.81
C ASP A 22 13.29 -4.50 6.99
N GLY A 23 13.68 -3.52 7.80
CA GLY A 23 12.86 -2.93 8.85
C GLY A 23 11.55 -2.36 8.33
N ILE A 24 11.59 -1.59 7.24
CA ILE A 24 10.41 -1.05 6.57
C ILE A 24 9.50 -2.18 6.07
N HIS A 25 10.07 -3.17 5.37
CA HIS A 25 9.30 -4.30 4.85
C HIS A 25 8.64 -5.11 5.97
N ARG A 26 9.35 -5.36 7.08
CA ARG A 26 8.78 -6.01 8.27
C ARG A 26 7.66 -5.19 8.91
N ALA A 27 7.83 -3.87 9.01
CA ALA A 27 6.82 -2.99 9.59
C ALA A 27 5.53 -2.99 8.76
N ILE A 28 5.66 -2.91 7.43
CA ILE A 28 4.52 -3.00 6.50
C ILE A 28 3.87 -4.37 6.65
N ALA A 29 4.63 -5.46 6.55
CA ALA A 29 4.10 -6.82 6.70
C ALA A 29 3.35 -7.01 8.02
N HIS A 30 3.88 -6.49 9.12
CA HIS A 30 3.22 -6.56 10.43
C HIS A 30 1.88 -5.83 10.47
N VAL A 31 1.77 -4.65 9.84
CA VAL A 31 0.50 -3.89 9.77
C VAL A 31 -0.58 -4.67 9.02
N PHE A 32 -0.22 -5.32 7.91
CA PHE A 32 -1.17 -6.12 7.13
C PHE A 32 -1.51 -7.46 7.80
N ASP A 33 -0.53 -8.11 8.43
CA ASP A 33 -0.74 -9.34 9.20
C ASP A 33 -1.68 -9.09 10.39
N ALA A 34 -1.48 -7.99 11.13
CA ALA A 34 -2.38 -7.57 12.19
C ALA A 34 -3.81 -7.25 11.70
N ALA A 35 -3.94 -6.82 10.44
CA ALA A 35 -5.23 -6.62 9.79
C ALA A 35 -5.83 -7.92 9.22
N GLY A 36 -5.07 -9.02 9.19
CA GLY A 36 -5.49 -10.29 8.58
C GLY A 36 -5.61 -10.23 7.06
N LEU A 37 -4.85 -9.34 6.42
CA LEU A 37 -4.81 -9.14 4.96
C LEU A 37 -3.57 -9.83 4.38
N PRO A 38 -3.73 -10.97 3.66
CA PRO A 38 -2.59 -11.77 3.24
C PRO A 38 -1.77 -11.09 2.13
N ARG A 39 -0.46 -11.31 2.18
CA ARG A 39 0.48 -10.96 1.10
C ARG A 39 0.32 -11.93 -0.08
N MET A 40 0.43 -11.39 -1.29
CA MET A 40 0.55 -12.15 -2.53
C MET A 40 2.00 -12.13 -3.03
N GLU A 41 2.41 -13.21 -3.69
CA GLU A 41 3.66 -13.22 -4.45
C GLU A 41 3.51 -12.33 -5.68
N ASP A 42 4.49 -11.46 -5.89
CA ASP A 42 4.56 -10.58 -7.04
C ASP A 42 6.00 -10.60 -7.60
N PRO A 43 6.18 -11.00 -8.88
CA PRO A 43 7.51 -11.15 -9.48
C PRO A 43 8.19 -9.80 -9.71
N SER A 44 7.45 -8.70 -9.61
CA SER A 44 7.95 -7.34 -9.83
C SER A 44 8.54 -6.72 -8.56
N GLY A 45 8.63 -7.49 -7.47
CA GLY A 45 9.19 -7.08 -6.19
C GLY A 45 8.28 -6.15 -5.38
N ALA A 46 7.05 -5.92 -5.82
CA ALA A 46 6.09 -5.12 -5.06
C ALA A 46 5.56 -5.91 -3.85
N MET A 47 5.20 -5.19 -2.80
CA MET A 47 4.42 -5.76 -1.71
C MET A 47 2.94 -5.64 -2.09
N VAL A 48 2.34 -6.76 -2.47
CA VAL A 48 0.93 -6.84 -2.86
C VAL A 48 0.16 -7.53 -1.74
N TYR A 49 -0.92 -6.92 -1.27
CA TYR A 49 -1.82 -7.47 -0.25
C TYR A 49 -3.24 -7.50 -0.78
N ARG A 50 -4.01 -8.55 -0.48
CA ARG A 50 -5.39 -8.69 -0.97
C ARG A 50 -6.41 -8.86 0.15
N ASP A 51 -7.68 -8.62 -0.18
CA ASP A 51 -8.79 -9.02 0.66
C ASP A 51 -8.94 -10.55 0.78
N CYS A 52 -9.80 -10.97 1.71
CA CYS A 52 -10.22 -12.35 1.89
C CYS A 52 -11.67 -12.57 1.43
N GLY A 53 -12.25 -11.62 0.68
CA GLY A 53 -13.66 -11.63 0.27
C GLY A 53 -14.65 -11.39 1.40
N ARG A 54 -14.23 -10.76 2.52
CA ARG A 54 -15.12 -10.43 3.64
C ARG A 54 -15.60 -8.98 3.49
N GLU A 55 -16.85 -8.71 3.80
CA GLU A 55 -17.44 -7.36 3.72
C GLU A 55 -16.65 -6.31 4.53
N ARG A 56 -16.02 -6.72 5.63
CA ARG A 56 -15.21 -5.83 6.48
C ARG A 56 -13.84 -5.46 5.90
N ASP A 57 -13.36 -6.17 4.88
CA ASP A 57 -11.98 -6.04 4.39
C ASP A 57 -11.71 -4.65 3.79
N PHE A 58 -12.72 -4.04 3.17
CA PHE A 58 -12.65 -2.64 2.73
C PHE A 58 -12.31 -1.69 3.88
N GLY A 59 -13.01 -1.85 5.02
CA GLY A 59 -12.73 -1.06 6.23
C GLY A 59 -11.36 -1.36 6.85
N LEU A 60 -10.84 -2.58 6.68
CA LEU A 60 -9.49 -2.96 7.13
C LEU A 60 -8.41 -2.27 6.29
N PHE A 61 -8.56 -2.25 4.96
CA PHE A 61 -7.67 -1.46 4.10
C PHE A 61 -7.69 0.02 4.48
N GLY A 62 -8.86 0.61 4.74
CA GLY A 62 -8.97 1.99 5.21
C GLY A 62 -8.22 2.25 6.53
N ARG A 63 -8.21 1.29 7.47
CA ARG A 63 -7.41 1.39 8.70
C ARG A 63 -5.91 1.31 8.42
N VAL A 64 -5.48 0.39 7.57
CA VAL A 64 -4.08 0.26 7.15
C VAL A 64 -3.60 1.56 6.49
N VAL A 65 -4.40 2.14 5.60
CA VAL A 65 -4.09 3.43 4.96
C VAL A 65 -3.91 4.55 5.98
N ASN A 66 -4.83 4.64 6.95
CA ASN A 66 -4.76 5.64 8.00
C ASN A 66 -3.53 5.47 8.92
N THR A 67 -3.07 4.23 9.12
CA THR A 67 -1.85 3.94 9.88
C THR A 67 -0.62 4.36 9.09
N LEU A 68 -0.48 3.90 7.84
CA LEU A 68 0.71 4.14 7.01
C LEU A 68 0.89 5.62 6.65
N LYS A 69 -0.18 6.35 6.33
CA LYS A 69 -0.08 7.77 5.95
C LYS A 69 0.45 8.68 7.06
N ARG A 70 0.40 8.24 8.32
CA ARG A 70 0.90 8.99 9.49
C ARG A 70 2.38 8.72 9.76
N GLN A 71 3.01 7.81 9.02
CA GLN A 71 4.39 7.41 9.24
C GLN A 71 5.32 8.15 8.27
N PRO A 72 6.23 9.01 8.76
CA PRO A 72 7.20 9.71 7.89
C PRO A 72 8.10 8.75 7.12
N TRP A 73 8.54 7.66 7.77
CA TRP A 73 9.36 6.63 7.11
C TRP A 73 8.65 5.98 5.92
N PHE A 74 7.32 5.97 5.89
CA PHE A 74 6.53 5.47 4.78
C PHE A 74 6.30 6.57 3.74
N MET A 75 5.67 7.69 4.14
CA MET A 75 5.27 8.75 3.22
C MET A 75 6.44 9.41 2.49
N ASP A 76 7.60 9.54 3.14
CA ASP A 76 8.78 10.13 2.52
C ASP A 76 9.44 9.16 1.52
N ASN A 77 9.24 7.85 1.67
CA ASN A 77 10.01 6.84 0.94
C ASN A 77 9.16 5.94 0.03
N VAL A 78 7.84 6.04 0.06
CA VAL A 78 6.98 5.25 -0.82
C VAL A 78 7.03 5.78 -2.26
N ALA A 79 7.28 4.89 -3.21
CA ALA A 79 7.35 5.20 -4.64
C ALA A 79 6.04 4.84 -5.37
N VAL A 80 5.38 3.76 -4.94
CA VAL A 80 4.07 3.34 -5.46
C VAL A 80 3.18 3.00 -4.28
N TRP A 81 1.99 3.59 -4.26
CA TRP A 81 0.95 3.22 -3.31
C TRP A 81 -0.41 3.28 -3.97
N ARG A 82 -0.98 2.11 -4.30
CA ARG A 82 -2.24 2.01 -5.04
C ARG A 82 -3.19 1.03 -4.36
N LEU A 83 -4.47 1.37 -4.35
CA LEU A 83 -5.55 0.46 -4.01
C LEU A 83 -6.31 0.17 -5.30
N CYS A 84 -6.34 -1.09 -5.73
CA CYS A 84 -7.09 -1.52 -6.89
C CYS A 84 -8.32 -2.26 -6.42
N ASP A 85 -9.47 -1.87 -6.94
CA ASP A 85 -10.73 -2.61 -6.81
C ASP A 85 -11.10 -3.23 -8.16
N SER A 86 -11.72 -4.40 -8.12
CA SER A 86 -12.12 -5.17 -9.30
C SER A 86 -13.62 -5.42 -9.34
N ASP A 87 -14.43 -4.62 -8.64
CA ASP A 87 -15.87 -4.87 -8.52
C ASP A 87 -16.61 -4.72 -9.88
N ASP A 88 -17.24 -5.82 -10.31
CA ASP A 88 -18.32 -5.97 -11.32
C ASP A 88 -18.22 -5.22 -12.67
N SER A 89 -17.03 -4.97 -13.18
CA SER A 89 -16.86 -4.56 -14.58
C SER A 89 -17.08 -5.77 -15.52
N ASP A 90 -18.02 -5.65 -16.48
CA ASP A 90 -18.18 -6.57 -17.62
C ASP A 90 -16.90 -6.70 -18.48
N SER A 91 -15.89 -5.87 -18.23
CA SER A 91 -14.55 -5.94 -18.83
C SER A 91 -13.52 -6.41 -17.80
N PRO A 92 -12.91 -7.60 -17.98
CA PRO A 92 -11.93 -8.18 -17.05
C PRO A 92 -10.63 -7.36 -16.90
N ASP A 93 -10.46 -6.30 -17.70
CA ASP A 93 -9.29 -5.41 -17.70
C ASP A 93 -9.51 -4.07 -16.96
N ASP A 94 -10.73 -3.77 -16.48
CA ASP A 94 -11.05 -2.46 -15.87
C ASP A 94 -11.00 -2.53 -14.34
N PHE A 95 -9.80 -2.38 -13.77
CA PHE A 95 -9.63 -2.19 -12.33
C PHE A 95 -9.77 -0.70 -11.99
N ASN A 96 -10.66 -0.35 -11.06
CA ASN A 96 -10.67 0.99 -10.50
C ASN A 96 -9.44 1.15 -9.59
N GLU A 97 -8.38 1.76 -10.11
CA GLU A 97 -7.13 2.00 -9.39
C GLU A 97 -7.13 3.39 -8.73
N GLU A 98 -7.10 3.43 -7.40
CA GLU A 98 -6.87 4.64 -6.64
C GLU A 98 -5.37 4.80 -6.31
N ASP A 99 -4.74 5.84 -6.85
CA ASP A 99 -3.38 6.26 -6.50
C ASP A 99 -3.38 7.05 -5.18
N LEU A 100 -3.21 6.30 -4.08
CA LEU A 100 -3.19 6.83 -2.72
C LEU A 100 -2.01 7.78 -2.49
N LEU A 101 -0.86 7.52 -3.10
CA LEU A 101 0.31 8.40 -2.99
C LEU A 101 -0.02 9.77 -3.59
N ARG A 102 -0.58 9.81 -4.80
CA ARG A 102 -0.99 11.06 -5.45
C ARG A 102 -2.09 11.78 -4.68
N HIS A 103 -3.04 11.04 -4.11
CA HIS A 103 -4.12 11.59 -3.29
C HIS A 103 -3.59 12.33 -2.06
N TYR A 104 -2.74 11.68 -1.26
CA TYR A 104 -2.23 12.26 -0.02
C TYR A 104 -1.12 13.29 -0.23
N CYS A 105 -0.27 13.11 -1.25
CA CYS A 105 0.75 14.11 -1.59
C CYS A 105 0.11 15.45 -2.03
N ARG A 106 -1.00 15.41 -2.79
CA ARG A 106 -1.77 16.62 -3.13
C ARG A 106 -2.41 17.30 -1.94
N GLN A 107 -2.87 16.55 -0.93
CA GLN A 107 -3.43 17.15 0.28
C GLN A 107 -2.36 17.86 1.10
N ALA A 108 -1.15 17.31 1.18
CA ALA A 108 -0.02 17.95 1.87
C ALA A 108 0.43 19.28 1.24
N MET A 109 0.21 19.48 -0.07
CA MET A 109 0.50 20.76 -0.75
C MET A 109 -0.61 21.81 -0.62
N ARG A 110 -1.76 21.45 -0.04
CA ARG A 110 -2.94 22.33 0.11
C ARG A 110 -3.15 22.80 1.55
N SER A 111 -2.31 22.38 2.50
CA SER A 111 -2.35 22.71 3.93
C SER A 111 -1.30 23.74 4.31
#